data_AF-A0A9N9S8A6-F1
#
_entry.id   AF-A0A9N9S8A6-F1
#
_cell.length_a   1.000
_cell.length_b   1.000
_cell.length_c   1.000
_cell.angle_alpha   90.00
_cell.angle_beta   90.00
_cell.angle_gamma   90.00
#
_symmetry.space_group_name_H-M   'P 1'
#
loop_
_entity.id
_entity.type
_entity.pdbx_description
1 polymer ?
#
loop_
_entity_poly.entity_id
_entity_poly.type
_entity_poly.pdbx_seq_one_letter_code
_entity_poly.pdbx_strand_id
1 'polypeptide(L)'
;MKLLIVIFYLVFLLSQRISRADHQYESTITELKHPEKSTEFKSNFTDNYNSLTSNDCRNNTECRRIANGHSAKACQFPFVAELIVKFESKRQGICTGSLIAPRWILTAKHCLFDIDDPVTTVIAIMGLVNRKINKNWQVRLVKNVVRLKHLILPDIALAELEDDFHLNNYVNIIKLPKVQEYKPSLEFVAVGWGNVLQYTSFRIYDTNECKNDIGIWSQFTFCSKGIDRDSSILSGDSGGPALIYNSQNEPILIGINVATKQDRHGNILWQLTTKIEPYLSWIDQHIRGF
;
A
#
# COMPACT_ATOMS: atom_id res chain seq x y z
N MET A 1 -37.77 -11.12 56.45
CA MET A 1 -36.88 -12.13 55.83
C MET A 1 -37.06 -12.26 54.30
N LYS A 2 -38.28 -12.26 53.74
CA LYS A 2 -38.50 -12.41 52.28
C LYS A 2 -37.99 -11.25 51.41
N LEU A 3 -38.03 -10.00 51.89
CA LEU A 3 -37.63 -8.82 51.10
C LEU A 3 -36.11 -8.72 50.87
N LEU A 4 -35.30 -9.11 51.86
CA LEU A 4 -33.83 -9.12 51.78
C LEU A 4 -33.30 -10.14 50.75
N ILE A 5 -33.96 -11.29 50.63
CA ILE A 5 -33.58 -12.34 49.67
C ILE A 5 -33.83 -11.86 48.23
N VAL A 6 -34.93 -11.15 47.99
CA VAL A 6 -35.27 -10.59 46.66
C VAL A 6 -34.26 -9.52 46.24
N ILE A 7 -33.83 -8.65 47.15
CA ILE A 7 -32.82 -7.61 46.88
C ILE A 7 -31.47 -8.27 46.56
N PHE A 8 -31.05 -9.29 47.32
CA PHE A 8 -29.79 -9.99 47.06
C PHE A 8 -29.78 -10.69 45.69
N TYR A 9 -30.90 -11.29 45.30
CA TYR A 9 -31.06 -11.94 44.00
C TYR A 9 -31.03 -10.92 42.85
N LEU A 10 -31.67 -9.76 43.02
CA LEU A 10 -31.65 -8.69 42.02
C LEU A 10 -30.25 -8.09 41.85
N VAL A 11 -29.52 -7.84 42.95
CA VAL A 11 -28.14 -7.34 42.91
C VAL A 11 -27.21 -8.37 42.26
N PHE A 12 -27.39 -9.66 42.54
CA PHE A 12 -26.61 -10.73 41.90
C PHE A 12 -26.91 -10.87 40.40
N LEU A 13 -28.18 -10.73 39.99
CA LEU A 13 -28.54 -10.74 38.56
C LEU A 13 -28.03 -9.48 37.83
N LEU A 14 -28.04 -8.33 38.51
CA LEU A 14 -27.47 -7.08 37.99
C LEU A 14 -25.95 -7.19 37.85
N SER A 15 -25.23 -7.75 38.83
CA SER A 15 -23.78 -7.93 38.73
C SER A 15 -23.39 -8.93 37.65
N GLN A 16 -24.15 -10.01 37.46
CA GLN A 16 -23.95 -10.93 36.33
C GLN A 16 -24.24 -10.28 34.98
N ARG A 17 -25.23 -9.39 34.88
CA ARG A 17 -25.51 -8.64 33.66
C ARG A 17 -24.42 -7.61 33.33
N ILE A 18 -23.91 -6.89 34.34
CA ILE A 18 -22.81 -5.93 34.19
C ILE A 18 -21.54 -6.67 33.75
N SER A 19 -21.18 -7.76 34.43
CA SER A 19 -20.01 -8.57 34.05
C SER A 19 -20.09 -9.14 32.64
N ARG A 20 -21.29 -9.57 32.17
CA ARG A 20 -21.49 -9.98 30.78
C ARG A 20 -21.41 -8.83 29.79
N ALA A 21 -21.94 -7.65 30.13
CA ALA A 21 -21.87 -6.47 29.29
C ALA A 21 -20.43 -5.96 29.16
N ASP A 22 -19.65 -5.99 30.25
CA ASP A 22 -18.22 -5.63 30.24
C ASP A 22 -17.41 -6.64 29.41
N HIS A 23 -17.65 -7.94 29.55
CA HIS A 23 -17.02 -8.95 28.70
C HIS A 23 -17.37 -8.81 27.23
N GLN A 24 -18.64 -8.51 26.92
CA GLN A 24 -19.10 -8.29 25.55
C GLN A 24 -18.46 -7.01 24.98
N TYR A 25 -18.40 -5.92 25.76
CA TYR A 25 -17.74 -4.67 25.38
C TYR A 25 -16.23 -4.85 25.15
N GLU A 26 -15.51 -5.54 26.05
CA GLU A 26 -14.10 -5.86 25.87
C GLU A 26 -13.87 -6.76 24.65
N SER A 27 -14.75 -7.73 24.38
CA SER A 27 -14.66 -8.58 23.19
C SER A 27 -14.86 -7.78 21.89
N THR A 28 -15.81 -6.84 21.86
CA THR A 28 -16.05 -5.94 20.73
C THR A 28 -14.88 -4.97 20.51
N ILE A 29 -14.31 -4.41 21.59
CA ILE A 29 -13.11 -3.56 21.51
C ILE A 29 -11.88 -4.36 21.05
N THR A 30 -11.77 -5.63 21.42
CA THR A 30 -10.69 -6.52 20.97
C THR A 30 -10.84 -6.89 19.49
N GLU A 31 -12.06 -7.12 19.01
CA GLU A 31 -12.36 -7.33 17.58
C GLU A 31 -12.14 -6.06 16.74
N LEU A 32 -12.38 -4.88 17.29
CA LEU A 32 -12.07 -3.60 16.63
C LEU A 32 -10.56 -3.32 16.55
N LYS A 33 -9.76 -3.78 17.52
CA LYS A 33 -8.30 -3.63 17.54
C LYS A 33 -7.56 -4.68 16.70
N HIS A 34 -8.15 -5.86 16.51
CA HIS A 34 -7.60 -6.93 15.66
C HIS A 34 -8.66 -7.46 14.69
N PRO A 35 -9.15 -6.63 13.76
CA PRO A 35 -10.23 -6.99 12.85
C PRO A 35 -9.88 -8.25 12.03
N GLU A 36 -8.59 -8.50 11.75
CA GLU A 36 -8.11 -9.70 11.05
C GLU A 36 -8.33 -11.02 11.79
N LYS A 37 -8.67 -11.01 13.09
CA LYS A 37 -9.00 -12.23 13.84
C LYS A 37 -10.47 -12.61 13.76
N SER A 38 -11.35 -11.67 13.42
CA SER A 38 -12.78 -11.97 13.29
C SER A 38 -13.09 -12.66 11.96
N THR A 39 -13.84 -13.76 12.02
CA THR A 39 -14.30 -14.51 10.83
C THR A 39 -15.19 -13.66 9.94
N GLU A 40 -15.98 -12.77 10.53
CA GLU A 40 -16.89 -11.85 9.83
C GLU A 40 -16.14 -10.73 9.09
N PHE A 41 -15.07 -10.16 9.67
CA PHE A 41 -14.20 -9.27 8.92
C PHE A 41 -13.51 -10.02 7.79
N LYS A 42 -13.02 -11.25 8.00
CA LYS A 42 -12.40 -12.02 6.89
C LYS A 42 -13.38 -12.27 5.74
N SER A 43 -14.63 -12.65 6.02
CA SER A 43 -15.64 -12.86 4.97
C SER A 43 -16.02 -11.54 4.29
N ASN A 44 -16.35 -10.50 5.06
CA ASN A 44 -16.74 -9.20 4.53
C ASN A 44 -15.58 -8.50 3.82
N PHE A 45 -14.35 -8.68 4.28
CA PHE A 45 -13.13 -8.24 3.60
C PHE A 45 -12.98 -8.99 2.29
N THR A 46 -13.07 -10.32 2.27
CA THR A 46 -12.94 -11.11 1.03
C THR A 46 -14.00 -10.72 0.00
N ASP A 47 -15.25 -10.52 0.41
CA ASP A 47 -16.35 -10.17 -0.49
C ASP A 47 -16.23 -8.73 -1.03
N ASN A 48 -15.93 -7.76 -0.16
CA ASN A 48 -15.68 -6.39 -0.59
C ASN A 48 -14.42 -6.28 -1.46
N TYR A 49 -13.36 -7.03 -1.12
CA TYR A 49 -12.13 -7.08 -1.89
C TYR A 49 -12.33 -7.69 -3.28
N ASN A 50 -13.11 -8.77 -3.39
CA ASN A 50 -13.50 -9.36 -4.67
C ASN A 50 -14.34 -8.37 -5.50
N SER A 51 -15.24 -7.61 -4.86
CA SER A 51 -16.01 -6.57 -5.54
C SER A 51 -15.12 -5.43 -6.06
N LEU A 52 -14.18 -4.94 -5.25
CA LEU A 52 -13.24 -3.88 -5.64
C LEU A 52 -12.34 -4.28 -6.80
N THR A 53 -11.76 -5.47 -6.72
CA THR A 53 -10.90 -5.99 -7.78
C THR A 53 -11.71 -6.23 -9.06
N SER A 54 -12.96 -6.70 -8.97
CA SER A 54 -13.82 -6.92 -10.13
C SER A 54 -14.25 -5.63 -10.86
N ASN A 55 -14.46 -4.53 -10.12
CA ASN A 55 -14.88 -3.24 -10.69
C ASN A 55 -13.74 -2.49 -11.40
N ASP A 56 -12.50 -2.77 -11.03
CA ASP A 56 -11.28 -2.26 -11.69
C ASP A 56 -10.93 -3.07 -12.96
N CYS A 57 -11.48 -4.29 -13.08
CA CYS A 57 -11.36 -5.14 -14.27
C CYS A 57 -12.63 -5.04 -15.15
N ARG A 58 -12.94 -3.87 -15.72
CA ARG A 58 -14.04 -3.77 -16.69
C ARG A 58 -13.69 -4.56 -17.97
N ASN A 59 -14.41 -5.66 -18.16
CA ASN A 59 -14.31 -6.67 -19.23
C ASN A 59 -13.18 -7.68 -19.04
N ASN A 60 -13.59 -8.93 -18.73
CA ASN A 60 -12.98 -10.28 -18.73
C ASN A 60 -11.62 -10.56 -19.44
N THR A 61 -10.75 -9.57 -19.47
CA THR A 61 -9.34 -9.61 -19.87
C THR A 61 -8.59 -9.49 -18.55
N GLU A 62 -7.58 -10.33 -18.33
CA GLU A 62 -6.76 -10.32 -17.12
C GLU A 62 -6.52 -8.90 -16.61
N CYS A 63 -6.72 -8.67 -15.30
CA CYS A 63 -6.48 -7.37 -14.68
C CYS A 63 -4.98 -7.04 -14.80
N ARG A 64 -4.60 -6.45 -15.94
CA ARG A 64 -3.23 -6.07 -16.30
C ARG A 64 -2.94 -4.76 -15.60
N ARG A 65 -2.55 -4.87 -14.33
CA ARG A 65 -2.05 -3.72 -13.55
C ARG A 65 -0.53 -3.57 -13.70
N ILE A 66 0.17 -4.67 -13.96
CA ILE A 66 1.45 -4.65 -14.68
C ILE A 66 1.24 -5.21 -16.08
N ALA A 67 1.55 -4.41 -17.09
CA ALA A 67 1.61 -4.88 -18.48
C ALA A 67 2.93 -5.62 -18.71
N ASN A 68 2.87 -6.78 -19.37
CA ASN A 68 4.03 -7.62 -19.72
C ASN A 68 4.99 -7.92 -18.54
N GLY A 69 4.45 -8.06 -17.34
CA GLY A 69 5.21 -8.43 -16.14
C GLY A 69 5.32 -9.93 -15.90
N HIS A 70 6.23 -10.30 -15.02
CA HIS A 70 6.41 -11.66 -14.52
C HIS A 70 5.66 -11.86 -13.21
N SER A 71 5.09 -13.04 -13.01
CA SER A 71 4.49 -13.41 -11.72
C SER A 71 5.58 -13.53 -10.66
N ALA A 72 5.38 -12.87 -9.52
CA ALA A 72 6.28 -12.98 -8.39
C ALA A 72 6.16 -14.34 -7.69
N LYS A 73 7.29 -14.85 -7.20
CA LYS A 73 7.33 -16.01 -6.32
C LYS A 73 6.91 -15.60 -4.91
N ALA A 74 6.49 -16.60 -4.13
CA ALA A 74 6.28 -16.38 -2.71
C ALA A 74 7.56 -15.84 -2.04
N CYS A 75 7.38 -14.88 -1.12
CA CYS A 75 8.46 -14.23 -0.37
C CYS A 75 9.44 -13.39 -1.22
N GLN A 76 9.20 -13.20 -2.53
CA GLN A 76 10.13 -12.47 -3.39
C GLN A 76 10.16 -10.96 -3.09
N PHE A 77 9.00 -10.37 -2.78
CA PHE A 77 8.87 -8.95 -2.46
C PHE A 77 8.08 -8.77 -1.16
N PRO A 78 8.65 -9.19 -0.01
CA PRO A 78 7.94 -9.24 1.27
C PRO A 78 7.62 -7.85 1.85
N PHE A 79 8.11 -6.80 1.22
CA PHE A 79 7.90 -5.39 1.59
C PHE A 79 6.73 -4.73 0.86
N VAL A 80 6.09 -5.42 -0.09
CA VAL A 80 4.98 -4.85 -0.86
C VAL A 80 3.69 -4.91 -0.04
N ALA A 81 3.05 -3.75 0.12
CA ALA A 81 1.73 -3.61 0.70
C ALA A 81 0.70 -3.29 -0.37
N GLU A 82 -0.46 -3.95 -0.30
CA GLU A 82 -1.66 -3.48 -0.98
C GLU A 82 -2.42 -2.53 -0.03
N LEU A 83 -2.87 -1.39 -0.55
CA LEU A 83 -3.61 -0.38 0.20
C LEU A 83 -5.03 -0.31 -0.34
N ILE A 84 -6.01 -0.61 0.50
CA ILE A 84 -7.42 -0.33 0.21
C ILE A 84 -7.76 1.02 0.83
N VAL A 85 -8.17 1.97 -0.01
CA VAL A 85 -8.45 3.34 0.38
C VAL A 85 -9.95 3.59 0.22
N LYS A 86 -10.60 4.07 1.28
CA LYS A 86 -12.01 4.45 1.27
C LYS A 86 -12.13 5.96 1.39
N PHE A 87 -13.06 6.53 0.64
CA PHE A 87 -13.30 7.97 0.59
C PHE A 87 -14.69 8.33 1.14
N GLU A 88 -14.93 9.60 1.45
CA GLU A 88 -16.21 10.08 1.97
C GLU A 88 -17.37 9.83 1.01
N SER A 89 -17.13 9.94 -0.30
CA SER A 89 -18.11 9.62 -1.35
C SER A 89 -18.52 8.15 -1.42
N LYS A 90 -17.97 7.29 -0.53
CA LYS A 90 -18.07 5.83 -0.55
C LYS A 90 -17.36 5.17 -1.74
N ARG A 91 -16.65 5.95 -2.56
CA ARG A 91 -15.67 5.44 -3.50
C ARG A 91 -14.60 4.67 -2.74
N GLN A 92 -14.03 3.68 -3.42
CA GLN A 92 -12.92 2.91 -2.92
C GLN A 92 -11.85 2.85 -4.01
N GLY A 93 -10.59 2.98 -3.60
CA GLY A 93 -9.42 2.89 -4.45
C GLY A 93 -8.50 1.79 -3.97
N ILE A 94 -7.63 1.32 -4.88
CA ILE A 94 -6.54 0.41 -4.56
C ILE A 94 -5.24 1.11 -4.94
N CYS A 95 -4.26 1.05 -4.05
CA CYS A 95 -2.90 1.48 -4.29
C CYS A 95 -1.92 0.43 -3.78
N THR A 96 -0.64 0.66 -4.04
CA THR A 96 0.46 -0.15 -3.52
C THR A 96 1.35 0.72 -2.63
N GLY A 97 2.10 0.10 -1.73
CA GLY A 97 3.08 0.77 -0.88
C GLY A 97 4.26 -0.14 -0.53
N SER A 98 5.25 0.43 0.15
CA SER A 98 6.44 -0.27 0.62
C SER A 98 6.57 -0.16 2.12
N LEU A 99 6.71 -1.27 2.83
CA LEU A 99 7.02 -1.27 4.26
C LEU A 99 8.48 -0.86 4.46
N ILE A 100 8.70 0.32 5.07
CA ILE A 100 10.03 0.90 5.28
C ILE A 100 10.45 0.91 6.76
N ALA A 101 9.51 0.64 7.67
CA ALA A 101 9.73 0.30 9.09
C ALA A 101 8.51 -0.51 9.58
N PRO A 102 8.56 -1.20 10.75
CA PRO A 102 7.50 -2.13 11.17
C PRO A 102 6.09 -1.53 11.17
N ARG A 103 5.99 -0.21 11.39
CA ARG A 103 4.74 0.55 11.47
C ARG A 103 4.57 1.62 10.39
N TRP A 104 5.41 1.62 9.35
CA TRP A 104 5.45 2.71 8.37
C TRP A 104 5.50 2.20 6.95
N ILE A 105 4.48 2.60 6.17
CA ILE A 105 4.42 2.36 4.73
C ILE A 105 4.72 3.66 3.99
N LEU A 106 5.63 3.59 3.03
CA LEU A 106 5.88 4.63 2.06
C LEU A 106 5.05 4.38 0.79
N THR A 107 4.34 5.40 0.32
CA THR A 107 3.47 5.31 -0.87
C THR A 107 3.32 6.69 -1.55
N ALA A 108 2.53 6.76 -2.61
CA ALA A 108 2.20 8.01 -3.28
C ALA A 108 1.19 8.82 -2.45
N LYS A 109 1.32 10.15 -2.48
CA LYS A 109 0.41 11.06 -1.77
C LYS A 109 -1.01 11.00 -2.35
N HIS A 110 -1.15 10.93 -3.67
CA HIS A 110 -2.48 10.86 -4.31
C HIS A 110 -3.28 9.62 -3.92
N CYS A 111 -2.62 8.57 -3.41
CA CYS A 111 -3.31 7.39 -2.87
C CYS A 111 -4.02 7.69 -1.56
N LEU A 112 -3.48 8.60 -0.74
CA LEU A 112 -3.92 8.84 0.64
C LEU A 112 -4.53 10.24 0.84
N PHE A 113 -4.60 11.03 -0.22
CA PHE A 113 -5.07 12.41 -0.16
C PHE A 113 -5.74 12.82 -1.45
N ASP A 114 -6.97 13.29 -1.32
CA ASP A 114 -7.79 13.87 -2.37
C ASP A 114 -8.51 15.08 -1.74
N ILE A 115 -8.48 16.22 -2.43
CA ILE A 115 -8.99 17.50 -1.91
C ILE A 115 -10.51 17.58 -2.01
N ASP A 116 -11.08 16.95 -3.02
CA ASP A 116 -12.52 17.01 -3.32
C ASP A 116 -13.28 15.85 -2.68
N ASP A 117 -12.58 14.76 -2.34
CA ASP A 117 -13.16 13.55 -1.76
C ASP A 117 -12.22 13.00 -0.68
N PRO A 118 -12.31 13.47 0.58
CA PRO A 118 -11.37 13.08 1.64
C PRO A 118 -11.31 11.57 1.90
N VAL A 119 -10.10 11.08 2.19
CA VAL A 119 -9.88 9.69 2.62
C VAL A 119 -10.39 9.49 4.04
N THR A 120 -11.23 8.47 4.24
CA THR A 120 -11.84 8.14 5.54
C THR A 120 -11.19 6.95 6.21
N THR A 121 -10.70 5.97 5.43
CA THR A 121 -10.09 4.75 5.98
C THR A 121 -9.06 4.22 4.99
N VAL A 122 -7.91 3.76 5.51
CA VAL A 122 -6.92 3.04 4.71
C VAL A 122 -6.56 1.74 5.42
N ILE A 123 -6.62 0.65 4.66
CA ILE A 123 -6.30 -0.70 5.13
C ILE A 123 -5.05 -1.15 4.36
N ALA A 124 -3.99 -1.48 5.09
CA ALA A 124 -2.77 -2.04 4.54
C ALA A 124 -2.78 -3.56 4.68
N ILE A 125 -2.51 -4.27 3.58
CA ILE A 125 -2.42 -5.73 3.55
C ILE A 125 -1.05 -6.15 3.03
N MET A 126 -0.39 -7.04 3.75
CA MET A 126 0.94 -7.56 3.39
C MET A 126 0.97 -9.09 3.48
N GLY A 127 1.99 -9.71 2.88
CA GLY A 127 2.15 -11.16 2.87
C GLY A 127 1.22 -11.86 1.89
N LEU A 128 0.70 -11.13 0.90
CA LEU A 128 -0.04 -11.66 -0.24
C LEU A 128 0.93 -11.98 -1.39
N VAL A 129 0.60 -12.99 -2.21
CA VAL A 129 1.25 -13.27 -3.51
C VAL A 129 0.16 -13.61 -4.53
N ASN A 130 -0.80 -14.42 -4.11
CA ASN A 130 -2.04 -14.67 -4.82
C ASN A 130 -3.21 -14.28 -3.92
N ARG A 131 -4.05 -13.39 -4.45
CA ARG A 131 -5.23 -12.81 -3.79
C ARG A 131 -6.24 -13.85 -3.30
N LYS A 132 -6.30 -15.03 -3.93
CA LYS A 132 -7.31 -16.06 -3.66
C LYS A 132 -6.85 -17.18 -2.72
N ILE A 133 -5.53 -17.33 -2.51
CA ILE A 133 -4.97 -18.57 -1.95
C ILE A 133 -4.17 -18.33 -0.65
N ASN A 134 -3.75 -17.09 -0.35
CA ASN A 134 -2.79 -16.88 0.73
C ASN A 134 -3.36 -17.00 2.15
N LYS A 135 -2.61 -17.69 3.02
CA LYS A 135 -2.91 -17.88 4.46
C LYS A 135 -2.01 -17.07 5.40
N ASN A 136 -0.96 -16.43 4.88
CA ASN A 136 0.06 -15.74 5.69
C ASN A 136 -0.06 -14.20 5.65
N TRP A 137 -1.22 -13.69 5.21
CA TRP A 137 -1.41 -12.25 5.11
C TRP A 137 -1.65 -11.62 6.48
N GLN A 138 -1.27 -10.35 6.58
CA GLN A 138 -1.49 -9.51 7.75
C GLN A 138 -2.22 -8.26 7.28
N VAL A 139 -3.13 -7.75 8.10
CA VAL A 139 -3.86 -6.50 7.87
C VAL A 139 -3.57 -5.52 8.99
N ARG A 140 -3.41 -4.25 8.64
CA ARG A 140 -3.28 -3.13 9.56
C ARG A 140 -4.12 -1.97 9.09
N LEU A 141 -4.76 -1.27 10.03
CA LEU A 141 -5.35 0.03 9.76
C LEU A 141 -4.26 1.11 9.78
N VAL A 142 -4.41 2.11 8.93
CA VAL A 142 -3.60 3.33 8.96
C VAL A 142 -4.26 4.31 9.93
N LYS A 143 -3.53 4.72 10.97
CA LYS A 143 -4.01 5.71 11.95
C LYS A 143 -3.71 7.15 11.56
N ASN A 144 -2.66 7.37 10.77
CA ASN A 144 -2.19 8.71 10.44
C ASN A 144 -1.50 8.72 9.09
N VAL A 145 -1.67 9.84 8.36
CA VAL A 145 -1.04 10.07 7.06
C VAL A 145 -0.18 11.32 7.16
N VAL A 146 1.12 11.16 6.91
CA VAL A 146 2.07 12.26 6.84
C VAL A 146 2.40 12.51 5.38
N ARG A 147 2.29 13.76 4.95
CA ARG A 147 2.60 14.19 3.58
C ARG A 147 3.22 15.58 3.58
N LEU A 148 3.93 15.89 2.52
CA LEU A 148 4.37 17.26 2.27
C LEU A 148 3.15 18.14 1.93
N LYS A 149 3.18 19.40 2.36
CA LYS A 149 2.04 20.34 2.25
C LYS A 149 1.78 20.83 0.81
N HIS A 150 2.65 20.49 -0.15
CA HIS A 150 2.47 20.86 -1.55
C HIS A 150 1.34 20.06 -2.21
N LEU A 151 0.49 20.76 -2.96
CA LEU A 151 -0.71 20.18 -3.57
C LEU A 151 -0.37 19.07 -4.59
N ILE A 152 0.54 19.35 -5.53
CA ILE A 152 0.78 18.46 -6.68
C ILE A 152 2.03 17.60 -6.45
N LEU A 153 3.22 18.22 -6.39
CA LEU A 153 4.48 17.51 -6.19
C LEU A 153 5.20 17.99 -4.92
N PRO A 154 5.99 17.11 -4.27
CA PRO A 154 6.19 15.71 -4.62
C PRO A 154 5.01 14.81 -4.23
N ASP A 155 4.91 13.69 -4.92
CA ASP A 155 3.85 12.71 -4.75
C ASP A 155 4.31 11.57 -3.83
N ILE A 156 4.50 11.92 -2.56
CA ILE A 156 5.06 11.05 -1.52
C ILE A 156 4.29 11.24 -0.22
N ALA A 157 3.94 10.12 0.43
CA ALA A 157 3.31 10.10 1.73
C ALA A 157 3.78 8.90 2.56
N LEU A 158 3.74 9.07 3.88
CA LEU A 158 3.91 8.02 4.88
C LEU A 158 2.55 7.69 5.48
N ALA A 159 2.23 6.40 5.53
CA ALA A 159 1.11 5.87 6.28
C ALA A 159 1.65 5.24 7.58
N GLU A 160 1.26 5.82 8.71
CA GLU A 160 1.54 5.27 10.03
C GLU A 160 0.45 4.27 10.40
N LEU A 161 0.84 3.04 10.73
CA LEU A 161 -0.09 1.97 11.08
C LEU A 161 -0.51 2.04 12.55
N GLU A 162 -1.67 1.48 12.87
CA GLU A 162 -2.13 1.30 14.26
C GLU A 162 -1.17 0.38 15.04
N ASP A 163 -0.82 -0.76 14.45
CA ASP A 163 0.07 -1.77 15.01
C ASP A 163 1.19 -2.15 14.04
N ASP A 164 2.28 -2.68 14.59
CA ASP A 164 3.41 -3.17 13.82
C ASP A 164 3.03 -4.44 13.02
N PHE A 165 3.60 -4.58 11.83
CA PHE A 165 3.60 -5.86 11.13
C PHE A 165 4.55 -6.85 11.83
N HIS A 166 4.12 -8.11 11.94
CA HIS A 166 5.01 -9.17 12.41
C HIS A 166 5.94 -9.59 11.28
N LEU A 167 7.22 -9.25 11.40
CA LEU A 167 8.20 -9.55 10.36
C LEU A 167 8.44 -11.06 10.23
N ASN A 168 8.45 -11.55 9.00
CA ASN A 168 8.71 -12.93 8.62
C ASN A 168 9.09 -13.01 7.12
N ASN A 169 9.15 -14.21 6.56
CA ASN A 169 9.53 -14.39 5.14
C ASN A 169 8.54 -13.77 4.14
N TYR A 170 7.29 -13.56 4.53
CA TYR A 170 6.22 -12.98 3.70
C TYR A 170 6.04 -11.48 3.93
N VAL A 171 6.47 -10.96 5.09
CA VAL A 171 6.33 -9.56 5.48
C VAL A 171 7.66 -9.07 6.04
N ASN A 172 8.34 -8.19 5.32
CA ASN A 172 9.64 -7.66 5.73
C ASN A 172 9.84 -6.23 5.24
N ILE A 173 10.85 -5.55 5.76
CA ILE A 173 11.15 -4.15 5.48
C ILE A 173 12.12 -4.04 4.30
N ILE A 174 11.85 -3.12 3.36
CA ILE A 174 12.82 -2.77 2.31
C ILE A 174 13.81 -1.73 2.81
N LYS A 175 15.07 -1.82 2.35
CA LYS A 175 16.11 -0.84 2.70
C LYS A 175 15.94 0.44 1.88
N LEU A 176 16.19 1.57 2.53
CA LEU A 176 16.30 2.87 1.86
C LEU A 176 17.75 3.10 1.39
N PRO A 177 17.96 3.86 0.31
CA PRO A 177 19.29 4.21 -0.16
C PRO A 177 19.96 5.17 0.83
N LYS A 178 21.30 5.15 0.89
CA LYS A 178 22.07 6.21 1.56
C LYS A 178 22.35 7.38 0.61
N VAL A 179 22.75 7.04 -0.61
CA VAL A 179 22.95 7.94 -1.74
C VAL A 179 22.49 7.16 -2.96
N GLN A 180 21.72 7.79 -3.84
CA GLN A 180 21.31 7.20 -5.10
C GLN A 180 21.52 8.19 -6.24
N GLU A 181 22.30 7.78 -7.23
CA GLU A 181 22.42 8.52 -8.46
C GLU A 181 21.45 7.97 -9.50
N TYR A 182 20.56 8.82 -10.01
CA TYR A 182 19.54 8.45 -10.99
C TYR A 182 20.06 8.67 -12.41
N LYS A 183 21.11 7.93 -12.79
CA LYS A 183 21.74 8.06 -14.12
C LYS A 183 20.84 7.48 -15.23
N PRO A 184 20.85 8.08 -16.45
CA PRO A 184 20.33 7.41 -17.62
C PRO A 184 20.92 6.01 -17.78
N SER A 185 20.13 5.07 -18.30
CA SER A 185 20.44 3.65 -18.41
C SER A 185 20.44 2.85 -17.11
N LEU A 186 20.26 3.47 -15.93
CA LEU A 186 20.02 2.71 -14.70
C LEU A 186 18.73 1.89 -14.85
N GLU A 187 18.83 0.59 -14.58
CA GLU A 187 17.69 -0.32 -14.58
C GLU A 187 17.17 -0.55 -13.18
N PHE A 188 15.85 -0.72 -13.07
CA PHE A 188 15.19 -1.01 -11.81
C PHE A 188 13.98 -1.93 -12.02
N VAL A 189 13.58 -2.59 -10.94
CA VAL A 189 12.39 -3.43 -10.89
C VAL A 189 11.26 -2.64 -10.25
N ALA A 190 10.12 -2.61 -10.92
CA ALA A 190 8.88 -2.13 -10.33
C ALA A 190 7.99 -3.32 -9.97
N VAL A 191 7.28 -3.22 -8.85
CA VAL A 191 6.41 -4.29 -8.34
C VAL A 191 5.01 -3.73 -8.08
N GLY A 192 4.01 -4.55 -8.34
CA GLY A 192 2.60 -4.15 -8.37
C GLY A 192 1.67 -5.36 -8.38
N TRP A 193 0.39 -5.11 -8.19
CA TRP A 193 -0.66 -6.08 -7.92
C TRP A 193 -1.62 -6.25 -9.08
N GLY A 194 -1.46 -7.30 -9.89
CA GLY A 194 -2.53 -7.81 -10.77
C GLY A 194 -3.45 -8.79 -10.02
N ASN A 195 -3.95 -9.82 -10.71
CA ASN A 195 -4.57 -10.98 -10.04
C ASN A 195 -3.61 -11.69 -9.06
N VAL A 196 -2.31 -11.58 -9.35
CA VAL A 196 -1.19 -12.00 -8.52
C VAL A 196 -0.20 -10.84 -8.43
N LEU A 197 0.71 -10.90 -7.47
CA LEU A 197 1.82 -9.97 -7.40
C LEU A 197 2.71 -10.16 -8.64
N GLN A 198 3.01 -9.08 -9.33
CA GLN A 198 3.81 -9.07 -10.55
C GLN A 198 4.97 -8.08 -10.42
N TYR A 199 5.98 -8.26 -11.26
CA TYR A 199 7.07 -7.31 -11.40
C TYR A 199 7.49 -7.16 -12.86
N THR A 200 8.06 -6.02 -13.22
CA THR A 200 8.68 -5.80 -14.52
C THR A 200 9.88 -4.85 -14.39
N SER A 201 10.76 -4.88 -15.38
CA SER A 201 11.99 -4.09 -15.37
C SER A 201 11.85 -2.85 -16.25
N PHE A 202 12.41 -1.76 -15.76
CA PHE A 202 12.41 -0.45 -16.41
C PHE A 202 13.84 0.07 -16.53
N ARG A 203 14.04 0.98 -17.49
CA ARG A 203 15.29 1.73 -17.65
C ARG A 203 15.01 3.23 -17.55
N ILE A 204 15.83 3.93 -16.78
CA ILE A 204 15.78 5.39 -16.63
C ILE A 204 16.32 6.06 -17.91
N TYR A 205 15.64 7.11 -18.35
CA TYR A 205 16.04 7.93 -19.50
C TYR A 205 16.45 9.34 -19.08
N ASP A 206 17.12 10.04 -19.99
CA ASP A 206 17.46 11.43 -19.74
C ASP A 206 16.18 12.25 -19.58
N THR A 207 16.20 13.12 -18.58
CA THR A 207 15.04 13.94 -18.24
C THR A 207 14.57 14.79 -19.41
N ASN A 208 15.48 15.27 -20.26
CA ASN A 208 15.13 16.10 -21.40
C ASN A 208 14.32 15.34 -22.45
N GLU A 209 14.44 14.01 -22.51
CA GLU A 209 13.70 13.18 -23.46
C GLU A 209 12.19 13.13 -23.15
N CYS A 210 11.84 13.18 -21.87
CA CYS A 210 10.46 12.95 -21.43
C CYS A 210 9.78 14.22 -20.89
N LYS A 211 10.54 15.28 -20.60
CA LYS A 211 10.02 16.54 -20.04
C LYS A 211 8.90 17.14 -20.88
N ASN A 212 9.00 17.05 -22.20
CA ASN A 212 8.00 17.61 -23.12
C ASN A 212 6.72 16.77 -23.19
N ASP A 213 6.80 15.46 -22.95
CA ASP A 213 5.65 14.55 -23.07
C ASP A 213 4.82 14.47 -21.79
N ILE A 214 5.47 14.68 -20.65
CA ILE A 214 4.92 14.37 -19.33
C ILE A 214 4.05 15.53 -18.79
N GLY A 215 4.31 16.77 -19.18
CA GLY A 215 3.52 17.96 -18.78
C GLY A 215 3.58 18.34 -17.30
N ILE A 216 3.82 17.38 -16.40
CA ILE A 216 3.99 17.53 -14.95
C ILE A 216 5.36 16.95 -14.60
N TRP A 217 6.41 17.76 -14.70
CA TRP A 217 7.78 17.36 -14.37
C TRP A 217 8.28 18.05 -13.11
N SER A 218 9.06 17.32 -12.31
CA SER A 218 9.87 17.88 -11.23
C SER A 218 11.24 17.23 -11.19
N GLN A 219 12.25 17.98 -10.76
CA GLN A 219 13.59 17.47 -10.46
C GLN A 219 13.59 16.27 -9.50
N PHE A 220 12.52 16.10 -8.73
CA PHE A 220 12.31 15.01 -7.77
C PHE A 220 11.67 13.76 -8.39
N THR A 221 11.47 13.74 -9.70
CA THR A 221 10.98 12.58 -10.44
C THR A 221 11.99 12.17 -11.50
N PHE A 222 11.96 10.90 -11.90
CA PHE A 222 12.60 10.44 -13.13
C PHE A 222 11.57 9.76 -14.01
N CYS A 223 11.87 9.72 -15.30
CA CYS A 223 11.08 9.00 -16.28
C CYS A 223 11.82 7.75 -16.75
N SER A 224 11.04 6.74 -17.10
CA SER A 224 11.56 5.45 -17.53
C SER A 224 10.66 4.79 -18.56
N LYS A 225 11.20 3.81 -19.26
CA LYS A 225 10.44 2.90 -20.14
C LYS A 225 10.69 1.46 -19.72
N GLY A 226 9.70 0.60 -19.95
CA GLY A 226 9.85 -0.83 -19.76
C GLY A 226 10.97 -1.38 -20.66
N ILE A 227 11.78 -2.30 -20.13
CA ILE A 227 12.81 -3.00 -20.91
C ILE A 227 12.13 -3.92 -21.93
N ASP A 228 11.14 -4.67 -21.48
CA ASP A 228 10.26 -5.41 -22.36
C ASP A 228 9.23 -4.47 -22.99
N ARG A 229 8.93 -4.71 -24.26
CA ARG A 229 8.00 -3.90 -25.04
C ARG A 229 6.66 -3.78 -24.31
N ASP A 230 6.12 -2.57 -24.23
CA ASP A 230 4.83 -2.26 -23.61
C ASP A 230 4.71 -2.62 -22.11
N SER A 231 5.83 -2.80 -21.40
CA SER A 231 5.83 -2.94 -19.94
C SER A 231 5.50 -1.61 -19.25
N SER A 232 4.51 -1.62 -18.36
CA SER A 232 4.11 -0.45 -17.56
C SER A 232 3.49 -0.83 -16.21
N ILE A 233 3.47 0.14 -15.30
CA ILE A 233 2.67 0.10 -14.06
C ILE A 233 1.39 0.90 -14.31
N LEU A 234 0.25 0.26 -14.18
CA LEU A 234 -1.06 0.82 -14.48
C LEU A 234 -1.83 1.12 -13.19
N SER A 235 -3.09 1.56 -13.33
CA SER A 235 -3.96 1.92 -12.21
C SER A 235 -4.05 0.78 -11.18
N GLY A 236 -4.01 1.14 -9.89
CA GLY A 236 -4.00 0.17 -8.78
C GLY A 236 -2.63 -0.07 -8.16
N ASP A 237 -1.55 0.18 -8.92
CA ASP A 237 -0.17 -0.07 -8.49
C ASP A 237 0.62 1.22 -8.17
N SER A 238 -0.05 2.36 -8.28
CA SER A 238 0.44 3.65 -7.79
C SER A 238 0.87 3.56 -6.33
N GLY A 239 1.98 4.20 -6.00
CA GLY A 239 2.63 4.12 -4.70
C GLY A 239 3.54 2.90 -4.51
N GLY A 240 3.54 1.96 -5.46
CA GLY A 240 4.36 0.75 -5.39
C GLY A 240 5.87 0.99 -5.53
N PRO A 241 6.69 0.01 -5.14
CA PRO A 241 8.14 0.16 -5.12
C PRO A 241 8.76 0.19 -6.51
N ALA A 242 9.77 1.05 -6.67
CA ALA A 242 10.81 0.95 -7.68
C ALA A 242 12.15 0.66 -6.97
N LEU A 243 12.76 -0.48 -7.25
CA LEU A 243 13.92 -0.99 -6.52
C LEU A 243 15.07 -1.45 -7.40
N ILE A 244 16.28 -1.36 -6.86
CA ILE A 244 17.50 -1.96 -7.42
C ILE A 244 18.04 -3.00 -6.45
N TYR A 245 18.95 -3.85 -6.92
CA TYR A 245 19.71 -4.74 -6.06
C TYR A 245 21.13 -4.20 -5.89
N ASN A 246 21.60 -4.11 -4.64
CA ASN A 246 22.99 -3.75 -4.37
C ASN A 246 23.95 -4.93 -4.69
N SER A 247 25.25 -4.74 -4.46
CA SER A 247 26.25 -5.79 -4.71
C SER A 247 26.13 -7.01 -3.79
N GLN A 248 25.37 -6.91 -2.70
CA GLN A 248 25.01 -8.02 -1.80
C GLN A 248 23.66 -8.66 -2.17
N ASN A 249 23.08 -8.29 -3.31
CA ASN A 249 21.78 -8.75 -3.79
C ASN A 249 20.62 -8.39 -2.83
N GLU A 250 20.73 -7.26 -2.13
CA GLU A 250 19.68 -6.74 -1.26
C GLU A 250 18.84 -5.70 -2.00
N PRO A 251 17.50 -5.75 -1.85
CA PRO A 251 16.61 -4.79 -2.50
C PRO A 251 16.71 -3.42 -1.82
N ILE A 252 16.98 -2.39 -2.62
CA ILE A 252 17.05 -0.99 -2.20
C ILE A 252 15.93 -0.21 -2.89
N LEU A 253 15.08 0.45 -2.12
CA LEU A 253 13.94 1.22 -2.61
C LEU A 253 14.40 2.59 -3.14
N ILE A 254 14.51 2.75 -4.45
CA ILE A 254 15.03 3.99 -5.07
C ILE A 254 13.92 4.96 -5.49
N GLY A 255 12.68 4.48 -5.61
CA GLY A 255 11.55 5.32 -5.98
C GLY A 255 10.17 4.75 -5.67
N ILE A 256 9.17 5.58 -5.92
CA ILE A 256 7.74 5.31 -5.74
C ILE A 256 7.07 5.46 -7.11
N ASN A 257 6.39 4.43 -7.59
CA ASN A 257 5.68 4.48 -8.88
C ASN A 257 4.49 5.43 -8.78
N VAL A 258 4.37 6.42 -9.66
CA VAL A 258 3.35 7.48 -9.52
C VAL A 258 2.34 7.48 -10.66
N ALA A 259 2.81 7.49 -11.89
CA ALA A 259 1.93 7.66 -13.04
C ALA A 259 2.52 7.03 -14.30
N THR A 260 1.63 6.64 -15.22
CA THR A 260 2.00 6.20 -16.56
C THR A 260 1.39 7.14 -17.57
N LYS A 261 2.25 7.70 -18.43
CA LYS A 261 1.84 8.50 -19.57
C LYS A 261 1.61 7.58 -20.76
N GLN A 262 0.40 7.66 -21.33
CA GLN A 262 0.04 7.00 -22.57
C GLN A 262 -0.25 8.01 -23.68
N ASP A 263 -0.06 7.60 -24.93
CA ASP A 263 -0.55 8.34 -26.09
C ASP A 263 -2.07 8.13 -26.28
N ARG A 264 -2.64 8.80 -27.28
CA ARG A 264 -4.07 8.69 -27.61
C ARG A 264 -4.53 7.30 -28.06
N HIS A 265 -3.59 6.39 -28.37
CA HIS A 265 -3.86 5.02 -28.79
C HIS A 265 -3.61 4.01 -27.66
N GLY A 266 -3.26 4.48 -26.46
CA GLY A 266 -2.96 3.64 -25.29
C GLY A 266 -1.53 3.11 -25.25
N ASN A 267 -0.65 3.52 -26.17
CA ASN A 267 0.75 3.13 -26.14
C ASN A 267 1.45 3.83 -24.96
N ILE A 268 2.24 3.07 -24.21
CA ILE A 268 2.99 3.59 -23.07
C ILE A 268 4.13 4.46 -23.59
N LEU A 269 4.12 5.73 -23.20
CA LEU A 269 5.17 6.68 -23.52
C LEU A 269 6.23 6.70 -22.42
N TRP A 270 5.81 6.94 -21.17
CA TRP A 270 6.71 7.10 -20.04
C TRP A 270 6.07 6.62 -18.73
N GLN A 271 6.85 5.93 -17.92
CA GLN A 271 6.58 5.73 -16.50
C GLN A 271 7.21 6.88 -15.72
N LEU A 272 6.45 7.46 -14.79
CA LEU A 272 6.91 8.44 -13.82
C LEU A 272 7.07 7.81 -12.44
N THR A 273 8.20 8.10 -11.83
CA THR A 273 8.58 7.60 -10.51
C THR A 273 9.17 8.74 -9.67
N THR A 274 8.68 8.90 -8.44
CA THR A 274 9.23 9.85 -7.47
C THR A 274 10.51 9.28 -6.87
N LYS A 275 11.59 10.08 -6.88
CA LYS A 275 12.88 9.75 -6.27
C LYS A 275 12.74 9.71 -4.75
N ILE A 276 13.39 8.76 -4.09
CA ILE A 276 13.39 8.66 -2.61
C ILE A 276 14.54 9.41 -1.96
N GLU A 277 15.72 9.41 -2.58
CA GLU A 277 16.93 9.99 -1.99
C GLU A 277 16.74 11.46 -1.51
N PRO A 278 16.05 12.35 -2.27
CA PRO A 278 15.83 13.73 -1.81
C PRO A 278 14.94 13.86 -0.56
N TYR A 279 14.25 12.78 -0.15
CA TYR A 279 13.31 12.78 0.96
C TYR A 279 13.78 11.99 2.18
N LEU A 280 15.00 11.44 2.17
CA LEU A 280 15.51 10.63 3.27
C LEU A 280 15.47 11.37 4.61
N SER A 281 15.89 12.65 4.64
CA SER A 281 15.83 13.47 5.85
C SER A 281 14.39 13.71 6.33
N TRP A 282 13.45 13.87 5.40
CA TRP A 282 12.03 14.02 5.75
C TRP A 282 11.44 12.71 6.29
N ILE A 283 11.80 11.57 5.71
CA ILE A 283 11.40 10.25 6.20
C ILE A 283 11.95 10.03 7.63
N ASP A 284 13.23 10.33 7.86
CA ASP A 284 13.90 10.10 9.14
C ASP A 284 13.27 10.93 10.26
N GLN A 285 12.92 12.19 9.99
CA GLN A 285 12.27 13.08 10.94
C GLN A 285 10.94 12.53 11.49
N HIS A 286 10.22 11.72 10.72
CA HIS A 286 8.91 11.18 11.10
C HIS A 286 8.98 9.78 11.69
N ILE A 287 9.87 8.94 11.18
CA ILE A 287 10.01 7.54 11.64
C ILE A 287 10.91 7.45 12.89
N ARG A 288 11.87 8.38 13.03
CA ARG A 288 12.95 8.42 14.04
C ARG A 288 13.91 7.23 13.96
N GLY A 289 14.89 7.33 13.07
CA GLY A 289 16.03 6.43 13.00
C GLY A 289 15.73 5.14 12.24
N PHE A 290 15.97 5.17 10.94
CA PHE A 290 16.13 3.97 10.10
C PHE A 290 17.61 3.67 9.83
#